data_AF-A0A6N9AKT4-F1
#
_entry.id   AF-A0A6N9AKT4-F1
#
_cell.length_a   1.000
_cell.length_b   1.000
_cell.length_c   1.000
_cell.angle_alpha   90.00
_cell.angle_beta   90.00
_cell.angle_gamma   90.00
#
_symmetry.space_group_name_H-M   'P 1'
#
loop_
_entity.id
_entity.type
_entity.pdbx_description
1 polymer ?
#
loop_
_entity_poly.entity_id
_entity_poly.type
_entity_poly.pdbx_seq_one_letter_code
_entity_poly.pdbx_strand_id
1 'polypeptide(L)'
;MARYLLDSVIVIDHFNGVDAATEFLTANGRDCVISVITRAETLAGFPPESEPLALELLDQFAALPVTTENSWQRLQGAVERDGWG
;
A
#
# COMPACT_ATOMS: atom_id res chain seq x y z
N MET A 1 2.69 -15.42 -2.73
CA MET A 1 3.23 -15.14 -1.37
C MET A 1 3.58 -13.67 -1.38
N ALA A 2 3.15 -12.89 -0.38
CA ALA A 2 3.35 -11.44 -0.39
C ALA A 2 4.85 -11.09 -0.47
N ARG A 3 5.21 -10.21 -1.39
CA ARG A 3 6.60 -9.74 -1.61
C ARG A 3 6.79 -8.28 -1.23
N TYR A 4 5.75 -7.47 -1.36
CA TYR A 4 5.81 -6.04 -1.13
C TYR A 4 4.79 -5.59 -0.09
N LEU A 5 5.25 -4.81 0.89
CA LEU A 5 4.37 -4.03 1.77
C LEU A 5 4.26 -2.62 1.16
N LEU A 6 3.06 -2.25 0.75
CA LEU A 6 2.80 -0.94 0.14
C LEU A 6 2.79 0.15 1.22
N ASP A 7 3.57 1.20 0.95
CA ASP A 7 3.45 2.49 1.63
C ASP A 7 2.22 3.25 1.08
N SER A 8 1.62 4.12 1.90
CA SER A 8 0.46 4.92 1.51
C SER A 8 0.77 5.84 0.34
N VAL A 9 2.01 6.33 0.21
CA VAL A 9 2.39 7.20 -0.92
C VAL A 9 2.16 6.53 -2.29
N ILE A 10 2.45 5.23 -2.44
CA ILE A 10 2.25 4.53 -3.72
C ILE A 10 0.76 4.42 -4.06
N VAL A 11 -0.09 4.18 -3.06
CA VAL A 11 -1.54 4.09 -3.25
C VAL A 11 -2.12 5.47 -3.56
N ILE A 12 -1.69 6.51 -2.83
CA ILE A 12 -2.10 7.89 -3.03
C ILE A 12 -1.67 8.39 -4.41
N ASP A 13 -0.43 8.13 -4.83
CA ASP A 13 0.10 8.52 -6.13
C ASP A 13 -0.66 7.84 -7.28
N HIS A 14 -1.05 6.58 -7.12
CA HIS A 14 -1.92 5.91 -8.08
C HIS A 14 -3.27 6.64 -8.23
N PHE A 15 -3.92 7.01 -7.13
CA PHE A 15 -5.18 7.77 -7.18
C PHE A 15 -5.01 9.18 -7.75
N ASN A 16 -3.84 9.78 -7.59
CA ASN A 16 -3.49 11.07 -8.20
C ASN A 16 -3.09 10.95 -9.69
N GLY A 17 -3.11 9.74 -10.26
CA GLY A 17 -2.79 9.51 -11.67
C GLY A 17 -1.29 9.54 -11.98
N VAL A 18 -0.44 9.26 -11.01
CA VAL A 18 1.01 9.11 -11.25
C VAL A 18 1.26 7.77 -11.95
N ASP A 19 1.77 7.84 -13.19
CA ASP A 19 1.96 6.68 -14.05
C ASP A 19 2.85 5.61 -13.41
N ALA A 20 3.98 6.00 -12.81
CA ALA A 20 4.92 5.06 -12.19
C ALA A 20 4.28 4.23 -11.07
N ALA A 21 3.41 4.84 -10.25
CA ALA A 21 2.68 4.13 -9.20
C ALA A 21 1.65 3.15 -9.80
N THR A 22 0.94 3.58 -10.84
CA THR A 22 -0.03 2.75 -11.56
C THR A 22 0.63 1.56 -12.25
N GLU A 23 1.77 1.77 -12.90
CA GLU A 23 2.56 0.72 -13.53
C GLU A 23 3.05 -0.30 -12.50
N PHE A 24 3.56 0.18 -11.36
CA PHE A 24 4.01 -0.69 -10.27
C PHE A 24 2.87 -1.56 -9.74
N LEU A 25 1.71 -0.97 -9.43
CA LEU A 25 0.53 -1.71 -8.93
C LEU A 25 -0.01 -2.69 -9.97
N THR A 26 -0.01 -2.30 -11.25
CA THR A 26 -0.44 -3.19 -12.35
C THR A 26 0.48 -4.41 -12.47
N ALA A 27 1.80 -4.21 -12.37
CA ALA A 27 2.77 -5.29 -12.49
C ALA A 27 2.85 -6.19 -11.25
N ASN A 28 2.68 -5.64 -10.05
CA ASN A 28 3.01 -6.31 -8.78
C ASN A 28 1.82 -6.48 -7.83
N GLY A 29 0.62 -5.98 -8.14
CA GLY A 29 -0.49 -5.87 -7.19
C GLY A 29 -0.88 -7.18 -6.49
N ARG A 30 -0.78 -8.32 -7.19
CA ARG A 30 -1.06 -9.66 -6.60
C ARG A 30 -0.06 -10.10 -5.53
N ASP A 31 1.13 -9.52 -5.54
CA ASP A 31 2.18 -9.79 -4.56
C ASP A 31 2.29 -8.70 -3.49
N CYS A 32 1.36 -7.74 -3.50
CA CYS A 32 1.31 -6.63 -2.57
C CYS A 32 0.37 -6.91 -1.40
N VAL A 33 0.74 -6.37 -0.24
CA VAL A 33 -0.09 -6.27 0.95
C VAL A 33 -0.04 -4.84 1.49
N ILE A 34 -1.06 -4.44 2.24
CA ILE A 34 -1.11 -3.13 2.90
C ILE A 34 -1.13 -3.32 4.42
N SER A 35 -0.70 -2.32 5.17
CA SER A 35 -0.99 -2.28 6.62
C SER A 35 -2.38 -1.67 6.87
N VAL A 36 -2.96 -1.94 8.03
CA VAL A 36 -4.16 -1.21 8.48
C VAL A 36 -3.92 0.30 8.63
N ILE A 37 -2.67 0.73 8.84
CA ILE A 37 -2.30 2.16 8.86
C ILE A 37 -2.41 2.75 7.46
N THR A 38 -1.78 2.11 6.47
CA THR A 38 -1.84 2.50 5.05
C THR A 38 -3.29 2.65 4.58
N ARG A 39 -4.16 1.70 4.96
CA ARG A 39 -5.60 1.74 4.66
C ARG A 39 -6.27 2.97 5.28
N ALA A 40 -6.01 3.24 6.56
CA ALA A 40 -6.59 4.38 7.28
C ALA A 40 -6.11 5.73 6.72
N GLU A 41 -4.82 5.87 6.44
CA GLU A 41 -4.25 7.10 5.85
C GLU A 41 -4.84 7.38 4.48
N THR A 42 -4.94 6.36 3.63
CA THR A 42 -5.53 6.49 2.30
C THR A 42 -6.97 6.96 2.41
N LEU A 43 -7.82 6.27 3.18
CA LEU A 43 -9.24 6.60 3.32
C LEU A 43 -9.48 7.98 3.96
N ALA A 44 -8.66 8.38 4.94
CA ALA A 44 -8.76 9.69 5.58
C ALA A 44 -8.49 10.86 4.61
N GLY A 45 -7.77 10.60 3.50
CA GLY A 45 -7.52 11.58 2.45
C GLY A 45 -8.66 11.75 1.43
N PHE A 46 -9.65 10.85 1.39
CA PHE A 46 -10.76 10.92 0.45
C PHE A 46 -11.98 11.62 1.04
N PRO A 47 -12.68 12.48 0.27
CA PRO A 47 -14.01 12.91 0.66
C PRO A 47 -15.01 11.74 0.57
N PRO A 48 -16.09 11.76 1.38
CA PRO A 48 -17.02 10.63 1.52
C PRO A 48 -17.61 10.10 0.20
N GLU A 49 -17.83 10.98 -0.78
CA GLU A 49 -18.35 10.62 -2.11
C GLU A 49 -17.39 9.76 -2.95
N SER A 50 -16.10 9.79 -2.63
CA SER A 50 -15.03 9.09 -3.36
C SER A 50 -14.42 7.93 -2.57
N GLU A 51 -14.75 7.82 -1.29
CA GLU A 51 -14.34 6.72 -0.41
C GLU A 51 -14.66 5.33 -0.98
N PRO A 52 -15.83 5.07 -1.63
CA PRO A 52 -16.13 3.76 -2.20
C PRO A 52 -15.13 3.28 -3.25
N LEU A 53 -14.62 4.20 -4.08
CA LEU A 53 -13.60 3.87 -5.08
C LEU A 53 -12.28 3.49 -4.42
N ALA A 54 -11.90 4.22 -3.36
CA ALA A 54 -10.70 3.91 -2.60
C ALA A 54 -10.79 2.55 -1.91
N LEU A 55 -11.95 2.24 -1.33
CA LEU A 55 -12.23 0.95 -0.71
C LEU A 55 -12.13 -0.21 -1.70
N GLU A 56 -12.72 -0.08 -2.89
CA GLU A 56 -12.70 -1.13 -3.92
C GLU A 56 -11.27 -1.52 -4.32
N LEU A 57 -10.37 -0.54 -4.46
CA LEU A 57 -8.96 -0.84 -4.71
C LEU A 57 -8.29 -1.48 -3.48
N LEU A 58 -8.46 -0.89 -2.30
CA LEU A 58 -7.79 -1.34 -1.07
C LEU A 58 -8.19 -2.76 -0.68
N ASP A 59 -9.43 -3.17 -0.96
CA ASP A 59 -9.96 -4.50 -0.66
C ASP A 59 -9.35 -5.59 -1.58
N GLN A 60 -8.59 -5.22 -2.62
CA GLN A 60 -7.80 -6.17 -3.42
C GLN A 60 -6.53 -6.63 -2.70
N PHE A 61 -6.08 -5.91 -1.66
CA PHE A 61 -4.87 -6.22 -0.91
C PHE A 61 -5.20 -6.90 0.41
N ALA A 62 -4.38 -7.88 0.81
CA ALA A 62 -4.46 -8.37 2.18
C ALA A 62 -3.99 -7.26 3.15
N ALA A 63 -4.80 -6.96 4.16
CA ALA A 63 -4.48 -5.97 5.18
C ALA A 63 -3.83 -6.63 6.40
N LEU A 64 -2.59 -6.22 6.70
CA LEU A 64 -1.84 -6.71 7.86
C LEU A 64 -2.17 -5.86 9.10
N PRO A 65 -2.59 -6.49 10.21
CA PRO A 65 -2.79 -5.78 11.47
C PRO A 65 -1.44 -5.35 12.04
N VAL A 66 -1.45 -4.22 12.75
CA VAL A 66 -0.31 -3.82 13.57
C VAL A 66 -0.46 -4.49 14.93
N THR A 67 0.49 -5.39 15.24
CA THR A 67 0.59 -6.08 16.53
C THR A 67 1.90 -5.69 17.21
N THR A 68 2.02 -5.93 18.51
CA THR A 68 3.27 -5.69 19.25
C THR A 68 4.45 -6.50 18.70
N GLU A 69 4.18 -7.67 18.11
CA GLU A 69 5.20 -8.53 17.50
C GLU A 69 5.75 -7.90 16.21
N ASN A 70 4.86 -7.38 15.34
CA ASN A 70 5.24 -6.78 14.06
C ASN A 70 5.63 -5.29 14.18
N SER A 71 5.30 -4.61 15.29
CA SER A 71 5.69 -3.21 15.51
C SER A 71 7.19 -3.03 15.74
N TRP A 72 7.90 -4.09 16.16
CA TRP A 72 9.33 -4.06 16.49
C TRP A 72 10.20 -4.95 15.59
N GLN A 73 9.60 -5.78 14.74
CA GLN A 73 10.32 -6.45 13.65
C GLN A 73 10.74 -5.40 12.61
N ARG A 74 11.83 -4.69 12.90
CA ARG A 74 12.62 -3.99 11.89
C ARG A 74 13.02 -5.01 10.82
N LEU A 75 12.36 -4.95 9.68
CA LEU A 75 12.96 -5.01 8.34
C LEU A 75 14.20 -5.93 8.21
N GLN A 76 14.14 -7.20 8.64
CA GLN A 76 15.25 -8.13 8.44
C GLN A 76 15.18 -8.88 7.11
N GLY A 77 14.25 -8.53 6.21
CA GLY A 77 14.15 -9.24 4.93
C GLY A 77 13.44 -8.55 3.76
N ALA A 78 13.12 -7.25 3.83
CA ALA A 78 12.27 -6.63 2.80
C ALA A 78 12.65 -5.20 2.37
N VAL A 79 13.91 -4.79 2.54
CA VAL A 79 14.40 -3.55 1.92
C VAL A 79 15.72 -3.84 1.23
N GLU A 80 15.65 -4.55 0.11
CA GLU A 80 16.57 -4.27 -0.99
C GLU A 80 16.16 -2.90 -1.51
N ARG A 81 16.96 -1.87 -1.19
CA ARG A 81 16.82 -0.56 -1.80
C ARG A 81 17.27 -0.70 -3.26
N ASP A 82 16.37 -1.14 -4.13
CA ASP A 82 16.58 -0.95 -5.55
C ASP A 82 16.58 0.56 -5.80
N GLY A 83 17.75 1.04 -6.21
CA GLY A 83 18.07 2.44 -6.38
C GLY A 83 17.09 3.13 -7.32
N TRP A 84 16.21 3.95 -6.73
CA TRP A 84 15.68 5.12 -7.40
C TRP A 84 16.61 6.28 -7.03
N GLY A 85 17.53 6.56 -7.95
CA GLY A 85 18.35 7.78 -8.01
C GLY A 85 18.02 8.55 -9.27
#